data_AF-A0A1I8MMM5-F1
#
_entry.id   AF-A0A1I8MMM5-F1
#
_cell.length_a   1.000
_cell.length_b   1.000
_cell.length_c   1.000
_cell.angle_alpha   90.00
_cell.angle_beta   90.00
_cell.angle_gamma   90.00
#
_symmetry.space_group_name_H-M   'P 1'
#
loop_
_entity.id
_entity.type
_entity.pdbx_description
1 polymer ?
#
loop_
_entity_poly.entity_id
_entity_poly.type
_entity_poly.pdbx_seq_one_letter_code
_entity_poly.pdbx_strand_id
1 'polypeptide(L)'
;MLGDGIVMENMYLRIKREVQVLAVCLSLFQILCITINMLYRPTFKWGLIRPLLAYNIPNILINFNLCLYWLLLRFIAHQLQCINGILKYLPQVRSGVEEESSSILYPTSLWFQKEFYGSKSYRKTMPHNVHGIFLKLQKINADLYGVLTAIVEIFRIVLVLNFLTSFVVLTIEFFSLYKYFDNPSLNELILVIFKFVWLFLHTSRIFFVLLTNYAITKKKCQTLYILNGTPLEIFESENDISKFLLQIMVRNHTETACGIVDLDLMFLLGIINALAMYIIFLIQSDLGNASLNETLFNTTTT
;
A
#
# COMPACT_ATOMS: atom_id res chain seq x y z
N MET A 1 -13.37 13.33 29.51
CA MET A 1 -11.95 13.73 29.39
C MET A 1 -10.95 12.70 29.92
N LEU A 2 -11.33 11.70 30.75
CA LEU A 2 -10.43 10.56 31.08
C LEU A 2 -10.31 9.48 29.97
N GLY A 3 -11.19 9.50 28.96
CA GLY A 3 -11.21 8.50 27.88
C GLY A 3 -10.14 8.71 26.80
N ASP A 4 -9.76 9.97 26.52
CA ASP A 4 -8.86 10.28 25.40
C ASP A 4 -7.42 9.82 25.65
N GLY A 5 -6.96 9.88 26.91
CA GLY A 5 -5.63 9.39 27.30
C GLY A 5 -5.47 7.89 27.13
N ILE A 6 -6.48 7.11 27.54
CA ILE A 6 -6.47 5.64 27.43
C ILE A 6 -6.52 5.18 25.97
N VAL A 7 -7.26 5.90 25.12
CA VAL A 7 -7.33 5.60 23.67
C VAL A 7 -5.99 5.89 23.00
N MET A 8 -5.35 7.02 23.32
CA MET A 8 -4.05 7.39 22.77
C MET A 8 -2.93 6.46 23.24
N GLU A 9 -2.96 6.02 24.49
CA GLU A 9 -1.98 5.07 25.05
C GLU A 9 -2.13 3.67 24.41
N ASN A 10 -3.36 3.16 24.29
CA ASN A 10 -3.62 1.89 23.62
C ASN A 10 -3.24 1.93 22.13
N MET A 11 -3.46 3.07 21.47
CA MET A 11 -3.03 3.31 20.09
C MET A 11 -1.51 3.26 19.97
N TYR A 12 -0.78 3.97 20.85
CA TYR A 12 0.68 3.98 20.85
C TYR A 12 1.25 2.59 21.08
N LEU A 13 0.71 1.83 22.04
CA LEU A 13 1.11 0.45 22.31
C LEU A 13 0.90 -0.48 21.11
N ARG A 14 -0.22 -0.31 20.39
CA ARG A 14 -0.51 -1.08 19.17
C ARG A 14 0.49 -0.77 18.05
N ILE A 15 0.73 0.51 17.77
CA ILE A 15 1.69 0.93 16.74
C ILE A 15 3.09 0.44 17.12
N LYS A 16 3.51 0.62 18.39
CA LYS A 16 4.79 0.14 18.90
C LYS A 16 4.96 -1.36 18.67
N ARG A 17 3.94 -2.17 18.97
CA ARG A 17 3.98 -3.62 18.75
C ARG A 17 4.10 -3.97 17.26
N GLU A 18 3.31 -3.32 16.40
CA GLU A 18 3.37 -3.55 14.95
C GLU A 18 4.76 -3.19 14.38
N VAL A 19 5.34 -2.06 14.82
CA VAL A 19 6.69 -1.63 14.44
C VAL A 19 7.76 -2.60 14.94
N GLN A 20 7.65 -3.08 16.19
CA GLN A 20 8.58 -4.06 16.74
C GLN A 20 8.55 -5.38 15.95
N VAL A 21 7.34 -5.89 15.63
CA VAL A 21 7.19 -7.10 14.82
C VAL A 21 7.80 -6.89 13.43
N LEU A 22 7.50 -5.78 12.78
CA LEU A 22 8.04 -5.46 11.45
C LEU A 22 9.58 -5.36 11.48
N ALA A 23 10.13 -4.68 12.48
CA ALA A 23 11.58 -4.53 12.65
C ALA A 23 12.28 -5.88 12.91
N VAL A 24 11.69 -6.74 13.74
CA VAL A 24 12.20 -8.10 14.01
C VAL A 24 12.13 -8.94 12.74
N CYS A 25 10.99 -8.96 12.03
CA CYS A 25 10.84 -9.70 10.79
C CYS A 25 11.83 -9.24 9.72
N LEU A 26 11.99 -7.93 9.52
CA LEU A 26 12.98 -7.37 8.59
C LEU A 26 14.41 -7.74 9.00
N SER A 27 14.75 -7.66 10.29
CA SER A 27 16.09 -8.00 10.78
C SER A 27 16.42 -9.47 10.59
N LEU A 28 15.52 -10.37 10.98
CA LEU A 28 15.66 -11.81 10.78
C LEU A 28 15.80 -12.15 9.29
N PHE A 29 15.00 -11.49 8.45
CA PHE A 29 15.06 -11.67 7.02
C PHE A 29 16.40 -11.18 6.43
N GLN A 30 16.92 -10.03 6.85
CA GLN A 30 18.24 -9.55 6.42
C GLN A 30 19.36 -10.48 6.88
N ILE A 31 19.30 -10.97 8.11
CA ILE A 31 20.27 -11.95 8.63
C ILE A 31 20.23 -13.21 7.78
N LEU A 32 19.06 -13.70 7.39
CA LEU A 32 18.90 -14.85 6.50
C LEU A 32 19.55 -14.58 5.13
N CYS A 33 19.28 -13.43 4.50
CA CYS A 33 19.88 -13.05 3.22
C CYS A 33 21.42 -12.97 3.30
N ILE A 34 21.94 -12.34 4.35
CA ILE A 34 23.39 -12.26 4.59
C ILE A 34 23.97 -13.66 4.79
N THR A 35 23.33 -14.51 5.60
CA THR A 35 23.78 -15.87 5.88
C THR A 35 23.84 -16.71 4.60
N ILE A 36 22.80 -16.67 3.76
CA ILE A 36 22.81 -17.43 2.50
C ILE A 36 23.86 -16.87 1.53
N ASN A 37 24.03 -15.55 1.45
CA ASN A 37 25.09 -14.92 0.66
C ASN A 37 26.50 -15.37 1.11
N MET A 38 26.72 -15.48 2.42
CA MET A 38 27.99 -15.94 3.00
C MET A 38 28.24 -17.42 2.71
N LEU A 39 27.20 -18.26 2.77
CA LEU A 39 27.28 -19.68 2.45
C LEU A 39 27.62 -19.92 0.98
N TYR A 40 27.07 -19.09 0.08
CA TYR A 40 27.25 -19.25 -1.36
C TYR A 40 28.60 -18.73 -1.89
N ARG A 41 29.19 -17.68 -1.28
CA ARG A 41 30.50 -17.15 -1.69
C ARG A 41 31.56 -17.30 -0.60
N PRO A 42 32.09 -18.52 -0.36
CA PRO A 42 33.22 -18.72 0.52
C PRO A 42 34.51 -18.23 -0.16
N THR A 43 34.72 -16.91 -0.28
CA THR A 43 35.99 -16.38 -0.81
C THR A 43 36.61 -15.33 0.10
N PHE A 44 37.94 -15.45 0.19
CA PHE A 44 38.87 -14.86 1.13
C PHE A 44 38.72 -13.33 1.33
N LYS A 45 38.68 -12.91 2.60
CA LYS A 45 38.73 -11.57 3.24
C LYS A 45 38.27 -10.31 2.46
N TRP A 46 38.77 -10.05 1.25
CA TRP A 46 38.32 -8.94 0.40
C TRP A 46 37.10 -9.29 -0.47
N GLY A 47 36.86 -10.59 -0.73
CA GLY A 47 35.72 -11.10 -1.49
C GLY A 47 34.37 -10.95 -0.78
N LEU A 48 34.35 -10.72 0.54
CA LEU A 48 33.13 -10.52 1.34
C LEU A 48 32.66 -9.06 1.40
N ILE A 49 33.61 -8.12 1.38
CA ILE A 49 33.33 -6.68 1.49
C ILE A 49 32.55 -6.19 0.26
N ARG A 50 32.97 -6.62 -0.93
CA ARG A 50 32.35 -6.24 -2.20
C ARG A 50 30.86 -6.62 -2.29
N PRO A 51 30.43 -7.88 -2.06
CA PRO A 51 29.02 -8.23 -2.12
C PRO A 51 28.20 -7.63 -0.97
N LEU A 52 28.80 -7.43 0.22
CA LEU A 52 28.14 -6.74 1.32
C LEU A 52 27.82 -5.28 0.95
N LEU A 53 28.80 -4.53 0.44
CA LEU A 53 28.62 -3.14 0.03
C LEU A 53 27.75 -2.99 -1.22
N ALA A 54 27.94 -3.84 -2.22
CA ALA A 54 27.25 -3.69 -3.50
C ALA A 54 25.80 -4.21 -3.47
N TYR A 55 25.51 -5.28 -2.71
CA TYR A 55 24.18 -5.91 -2.74
C TYR A 55 23.41 -5.74 -1.42
N ASN A 56 24.04 -5.95 -0.26
CA ASN A 56 23.29 -5.94 1.00
C ASN A 56 22.97 -4.52 1.47
N ILE A 57 23.92 -3.58 1.42
CA ILE A 57 23.69 -2.21 1.92
C ILE A 57 22.57 -1.48 1.15
N PRO A 58 22.56 -1.45 -0.20
CA PRO A 58 21.46 -0.81 -0.93
C PRO A 58 20.11 -1.44 -0.64
N ASN A 59 20.07 -2.77 -0.50
CA ASN A 59 18.85 -3.49 -0.14
C ASN A 59 18.37 -3.12 1.27
N ILE A 60 19.27 -3.07 2.27
CA ILE A 60 18.94 -2.65 3.63
C ILE A 60 18.41 -1.21 3.63
N LEU A 61 19.05 -0.31 2.89
CA LEU A 61 18.65 1.09 2.79
C LEU A 61 17.26 1.24 2.16
N ILE A 62 16.98 0.52 1.07
CA ILE A 62 15.65 0.51 0.45
C ILE A 62 14.61 -0.03 1.43
N ASN A 63 14.85 -1.18 2.06
CA ASN A 63 13.90 -1.76 3.02
C ASN A 63 13.63 -0.84 4.22
N PHE A 64 14.66 -0.14 4.70
CA PHE A 64 14.51 0.86 5.75
C PHE A 64 13.63 2.03 5.31
N ASN A 65 13.84 2.58 4.12
CA ASN A 65 13.00 3.64 3.58
C ASN A 65 11.55 3.18 3.35
N LEU A 66 11.34 1.96 2.84
CA LEU A 66 10.00 1.39 2.69
C LEU A 66 9.29 1.22 4.05
N CYS A 67 10.04 0.84 5.09
CA CYS A 67 9.52 0.73 6.46
C CYS A 67 9.10 2.11 7.01
N LEU A 68 9.93 3.13 6.80
CA LEU A 68 9.58 4.52 7.18
C LEU A 68 8.34 5.02 6.44
N TYR A 69 8.29 4.79 5.13
CA TYR A 69 7.12 5.12 4.31
C TYR A 69 5.86 4.43 4.82
N TRP A 70 5.94 3.13 5.11
CA TRP A 70 4.84 2.36 5.68
C TRP A 70 4.37 2.92 7.03
N LEU A 71 5.30 3.26 7.92
CA LEU A 71 4.98 3.79 9.24
C LEU A 71 4.24 5.13 9.15
N LEU A 72 4.68 6.01 8.25
CA LEU A 72 4.04 7.30 7.98
C LEU A 72 2.63 7.12 7.41
N LEU A 73 2.46 6.22 6.44
CA LEU A 73 1.13 5.88 5.93
C LEU A 73 0.25 5.26 7.02
N ARG A 74 0.78 4.36 7.85
CA ARG A 74 0.04 3.72 8.93
C ARG A 74 -0.48 4.75 9.94
N PHE A 75 0.34 5.76 10.25
CA PHE A 75 -0.08 6.89 11.07
C PHE A 75 -1.26 7.63 10.44
N ILE A 76 -1.21 7.97 9.15
CA ILE A 76 -2.32 8.61 8.44
C ILE A 76 -3.57 7.73 8.42
N ALA A 77 -3.44 6.45 8.10
CA ALA A 77 -4.56 5.50 8.11
C ALA A 77 -5.27 5.47 9.47
N HIS A 78 -4.50 5.59 10.55
CA HIS A 78 -5.06 5.65 11.89
C HIS A 78 -5.83 6.94 12.13
N GLN A 79 -5.28 8.09 11.76
CA GLN A 79 -5.99 9.38 11.88
C GLN A 79 -7.28 9.39 11.07
N LEU A 80 -7.26 8.85 9.84
CA LEU A 80 -8.48 8.65 9.03
C LEU A 80 -9.49 7.73 9.71
N GLN A 81 -9.03 6.68 10.40
CA GLN A 81 -9.91 5.81 11.17
C GLN A 81 -10.53 6.52 12.37
N CYS A 82 -9.78 7.39 13.07
CA CYS A 82 -10.31 8.21 14.15
C CYS A 82 -11.40 9.17 13.63
N ILE A 83 -11.14 9.86 12.51
CA ILE A 83 -12.13 10.72 11.84
C ILE A 83 -13.39 9.91 11.48
N ASN A 84 -13.23 8.74 10.87
CA ASN A 84 -14.34 7.86 10.51
C ASN A 84 -15.12 7.37 11.73
N GLY A 85 -14.45 7.14 12.86
CA GLY A 85 -15.09 6.84 14.13
C GLY A 85 -15.97 8.00 14.58
N ILE A 86 -15.41 9.20 14.70
CA ILE A 86 -16.14 10.40 15.14
C ILE A 86 -17.33 10.68 14.22
N LEU A 87 -17.13 10.62 12.89
CA LEU A 87 -18.20 10.81 11.91
C LEU A 87 -19.36 9.81 12.08
N LYS A 88 -19.08 8.56 12.47
CA LYS A 88 -20.13 7.56 12.77
C LYS A 88 -20.87 7.83 14.07
N TYR A 89 -20.22 8.41 15.06
CA TYR A 89 -20.85 8.75 16.35
C TYR A 89 -21.76 9.99 16.24
N LEU A 90 -21.45 10.93 15.35
CA LEU A 90 -22.21 12.18 15.19
C LEU A 90 -23.73 11.96 14.96
N PRO A 91 -24.18 11.05 14.08
CA PRO A 91 -25.60 10.74 13.93
C PRO A 91 -26.24 10.05 15.14
N GLN A 92 -25.49 9.22 15.86
CA GLN A 92 -26.02 8.41 16.98
C GLN A 92 -26.27 9.25 18.24
N VAL A 93 -25.45 10.27 18.48
CA VAL A 93 -25.65 11.23 19.58
C VAL A 93 -26.96 11.99 19.40
N ARG A 94 -27.45 12.17 18.17
CA ARG A 94 -28.75 12.78 17.89
C ARG A 94 -29.90 11.80 18.13
N SER A 95 -29.80 10.54 17.70
CA SER A 95 -30.87 9.56 17.91
C SER A 95 -31.10 9.22 19.38
N GLY A 96 -30.06 9.27 20.22
CA GLY A 96 -30.20 9.10 21.68
C GLY A 96 -30.89 10.27 22.40
N VAL A 97 -31.07 11.41 21.74
CA VAL A 97 -31.86 12.54 22.25
C VAL A 97 -33.33 12.45 21.82
N GLU A 98 -33.66 11.58 20.85
CA GLU A 98 -35.01 11.40 20.29
C GLU A 98 -35.72 10.13 20.82
N GLU A 99 -35.09 9.37 21.72
CA GLU A 99 -35.58 8.08 22.22
C GLU A 99 -36.71 8.16 23.28
N GLU A 100 -37.56 9.19 23.19
CA GLU A 100 -38.84 9.24 23.92
C GLU A 100 -40.06 9.28 22.98
N SER A 101 -39.88 9.25 21.66
CA SER A 101 -41.01 9.11 20.74
C SER A 101 -40.61 8.49 19.40
N SER A 102 -41.20 7.33 19.12
CA SER A 102 -41.26 6.62 17.83
C SER A 102 -40.02 5.82 17.37
N SER A 103 -40.12 4.51 17.64
CA SER A 103 -39.37 3.43 17.03
C SER A 103 -39.62 3.33 15.51
N ILE A 104 -38.68 3.78 14.68
CA ILE A 104 -38.57 3.30 13.30
C ILE A 104 -37.09 3.04 12.98
N LEU A 105 -36.78 1.76 12.81
CA LEU A 105 -35.53 1.23 12.29
C LEU A 105 -35.37 1.67 10.82
N TYR A 106 -34.63 2.75 10.57
CA TYR A 106 -34.33 3.15 9.19
C TYR A 106 -33.18 2.31 8.63
N PRO A 107 -33.37 1.61 7.50
CA PRO A 107 -32.27 1.00 6.78
C PRO A 107 -31.37 2.12 6.22
N THR A 108 -30.09 1.82 6.12
CA THR A 108 -28.99 2.66 5.60
C THR A 108 -29.19 2.99 4.11
N SER A 109 -30.25 3.72 3.75
CA SER A 109 -30.44 4.25 2.40
C SER A 109 -29.61 5.51 2.23
N LEU A 110 -28.88 5.58 1.11
CA LEU A 110 -28.08 6.75 0.70
C LEU A 110 -28.97 8.00 0.73
N TRP A 111 -28.45 9.13 1.25
CA TRP A 111 -29.24 10.36 1.40
C TRP A 111 -29.88 10.81 0.08
N PHE A 112 -29.18 10.63 -1.04
CA PHE A 112 -29.67 11.00 -2.37
C PHE A 112 -30.98 10.29 -2.70
N GLN A 113 -31.16 9.05 -2.23
CA GLN A 113 -32.40 8.30 -2.42
C GLN A 113 -33.56 8.90 -1.63
N LYS A 114 -33.32 9.51 -0.46
CA LYS A 114 -34.36 10.16 0.35
C LYS A 114 -34.87 11.46 -0.27
N GLU A 115 -34.03 12.16 -1.04
CA GLU A 115 -34.40 13.39 -1.75
C GLU A 115 -35.47 13.14 -2.84
N PHE A 116 -35.42 11.99 -3.52
CA PHE A 116 -36.42 11.62 -4.53
C PHE A 116 -37.76 11.15 -3.93
N TYR A 117 -37.78 10.75 -2.66
CA TYR A 117 -38.98 10.29 -1.97
C TYR A 117 -39.49 11.33 -0.95
N GLY A 118 -39.67 12.57 -1.39
CA GLY A 118 -40.66 13.52 -0.83
C GLY A 118 -40.73 13.67 0.69
N SER A 119 -39.59 13.66 1.40
CA SER A 119 -39.57 13.88 2.84
C SER A 119 -39.76 15.37 3.17
N LYS A 120 -40.75 15.69 4.02
CA LYS A 120 -40.97 17.05 4.52
C LYS A 120 -39.78 17.48 5.37
N SER A 121 -39.04 18.47 4.88
CA SER A 121 -37.87 19.06 5.52
C SER A 121 -38.23 19.72 6.86
N TYR A 122 -38.03 19.01 7.98
CA TYR A 122 -38.05 19.61 9.31
C TYR A 122 -36.66 20.16 9.62
N ARG A 123 -36.47 21.45 9.34
CA ARG A 123 -35.28 22.21 9.66
C ARG A 123 -35.19 22.44 11.17
N LYS A 124 -34.52 21.54 11.90
CA LYS A 124 -34.09 21.79 13.28
C LYS A 124 -32.60 22.17 13.27
N THR A 125 -32.31 23.36 13.80
CA THR A 125 -30.96 23.93 13.95
C THR A 125 -30.08 23.02 14.81
N MET A 126 -28.86 22.82 14.32
CA MET A 126 -27.84 22.00 14.97
C MET A 126 -27.39 22.68 16.28
N PRO A 127 -27.08 21.94 17.36
CA PRO A 127 -26.36 22.54 18.46
C PRO A 127 -24.99 23.01 17.95
N HIS A 128 -24.68 24.30 18.13
CA HIS A 128 -23.47 24.99 17.62
C HIS A 128 -22.15 24.22 17.84
N ASN A 129 -22.09 23.41 18.90
CA ASN A 129 -20.93 22.57 19.21
C ASN A 129 -20.66 21.46 18.18
N VAL A 130 -21.69 20.87 17.57
CA VAL A 130 -21.56 19.76 16.63
C VAL A 130 -21.12 20.25 15.24
N HIS A 131 -21.63 21.42 14.82
CA HIS A 131 -21.21 22.08 13.59
C HIS A 131 -19.71 22.45 13.64
N GLY A 132 -19.27 23.01 14.77
CA GLY A 132 -17.86 23.34 14.99
C GLY A 132 -16.94 22.11 14.97
N ILE A 133 -17.41 20.96 15.48
CA ILE A 133 -16.66 19.68 15.40
C ILE A 133 -16.54 19.22 13.95
N PHE A 134 -17.61 19.31 13.17
CA PHE A 134 -17.59 18.91 11.76
C PHE A 134 -16.62 19.75 10.92
N LEU A 135 -16.65 21.08 11.06
CA LEU A 135 -15.71 21.96 10.36
C LEU A 135 -14.25 21.68 10.74
N LYS A 136 -14.00 21.37 12.03
CA LYS A 136 -12.67 20.94 12.49
C LYS A 136 -12.25 19.61 11.85
N LEU A 137 -13.15 18.63 11.76
CA LEU A 137 -12.88 17.34 11.10
C LEU A 137 -12.59 17.51 9.60
N GLN A 138 -13.34 18.38 8.92
CA GLN A 138 -13.11 18.70 7.52
C GLN A 138 -11.71 19.28 7.32
N LYS A 139 -11.31 20.25 8.15
CA LYS A 139 -9.97 20.86 8.10
C LYS A 139 -8.88 19.83 8.38
N ILE A 140 -9.00 19.04 9.44
CA ILE A 140 -8.03 17.99 9.79
C ILE A 140 -7.90 16.99 8.65
N ASN A 141 -9.01 16.57 8.04
CA ASN A 141 -8.97 15.66 6.90
C ASN A 141 -8.21 16.29 5.73
N ALA A 142 -8.50 17.55 5.40
CA ALA A 142 -7.81 18.28 4.33
C ALA A 142 -6.29 18.38 4.58
N ASP A 143 -5.88 18.64 5.82
CA ASP A 143 -4.48 18.70 6.26
C ASP A 143 -3.81 17.31 6.15
N LEU A 144 -4.48 16.24 6.58
CA LEU A 144 -3.97 14.86 6.46
C LEU A 144 -3.71 14.45 5.01
N TYR A 145 -4.58 14.85 4.09
CA TYR A 145 -4.34 14.64 2.66
C TYR A 145 -3.14 15.43 2.14
N GLY A 146 -2.93 16.66 2.63
CA GLY A 146 -1.74 17.45 2.31
C GLY A 146 -0.46 16.74 2.77
N VAL A 147 -0.47 16.22 4.01
CA VAL A 147 0.63 15.44 4.56
C VAL A 147 0.85 14.13 3.79
N LEU A 148 -0.22 13.43 3.41
CA LEU A 148 -0.14 12.21 2.60
C LEU A 148 0.55 12.49 1.25
N THR A 149 0.13 13.55 0.57
CA THR A 149 0.73 13.97 -0.72
C THR A 149 2.21 14.30 -0.54
N ALA A 150 2.56 15.04 0.52
CA ALA A 150 3.95 15.38 0.82
C ALA A 150 4.81 14.13 1.11
N ILE A 151 4.27 13.14 1.83
CA ILE A 151 4.99 11.89 2.09
C ILE A 151 5.23 11.13 0.78
N VAL A 152 4.21 10.97 -0.06
CA VAL A 152 4.37 10.28 -1.35
C VAL A 152 5.42 11.00 -2.21
N GLU A 153 5.41 12.33 -2.22
CA GLU A 153 6.37 13.17 -2.95
C GLU A 153 7.82 12.98 -2.44
N ILE A 154 8.03 12.92 -1.12
CA ILE A 154 9.35 12.68 -0.51
C ILE A 154 9.89 11.30 -0.90
N PHE A 155 9.04 10.27 -0.88
CA PHE A 155 9.45 8.90 -1.15
C PHE A 155 9.38 8.50 -2.63
N ARG A 156 8.93 9.38 -3.53
CA ARG A 156 8.63 9.05 -4.93
C ARG A 156 9.78 8.34 -5.65
N ILE A 157 11.01 8.83 -5.50
CA ILE A 157 12.19 8.29 -6.18
C ILE A 157 12.50 6.90 -5.63
N VAL A 158 12.41 6.73 -4.31
CA VAL A 158 12.63 5.43 -3.65
C VAL A 158 11.58 4.41 -4.09
N LEU A 159 10.31 4.81 -4.21
CA LEU A 159 9.24 3.93 -4.68
C LEU A 159 9.49 3.47 -6.13
N VAL A 160 9.79 4.40 -7.03
CA VAL A 160 10.10 4.07 -8.44
C VAL A 160 11.33 3.17 -8.55
N LEU A 161 12.41 3.50 -7.86
CA LEU A 161 13.62 2.67 -7.85
C LEU A 161 13.35 1.28 -7.26
N ASN A 162 12.50 1.18 -6.23
CA ASN A 162 12.11 -0.11 -5.67
C ASN A 162 11.34 -0.97 -6.68
N PHE A 163 10.37 -0.40 -7.41
CA PHE A 163 9.62 -1.12 -8.44
C PHE A 163 10.53 -1.51 -9.61
N LEU A 164 11.36 -0.60 -10.11
CA LEU A 164 12.29 -0.88 -11.21
C LEU A 164 13.30 -1.97 -10.83
N THR A 165 13.93 -1.85 -9.66
CA THR A 165 14.90 -2.85 -9.17
C THR A 165 14.22 -4.20 -8.99
N SER A 166 13.02 -4.24 -8.40
CA SER A 166 12.29 -5.48 -8.21
C SER A 166 11.87 -6.10 -9.53
N PHE A 167 11.43 -5.31 -10.50
CA PHE A 167 11.10 -5.78 -11.85
C PHE A 167 12.32 -6.44 -12.52
N VAL A 168 13.45 -5.74 -12.58
CA VAL A 168 14.68 -6.25 -13.21
C VAL A 168 15.17 -7.53 -12.53
N VAL A 169 15.22 -7.56 -11.19
CA VAL A 169 15.67 -8.74 -10.46
C VAL A 169 14.72 -9.91 -10.68
N LEU A 170 13.40 -9.70 -10.62
CA LEU A 170 12.43 -10.76 -10.89
C LEU A 170 12.62 -11.32 -12.30
N THR A 171 12.76 -10.48 -13.33
CA THR A 171 13.00 -10.91 -14.72
C THR A 171 14.26 -11.76 -14.84
N ILE A 172 15.39 -11.31 -14.24
CA ILE A 172 16.66 -12.05 -14.27
C ILE A 172 16.52 -13.40 -13.56
N GLU A 173 15.92 -13.43 -12.38
CA GLU A 173 15.82 -14.67 -11.60
C GLU A 173 14.84 -15.68 -12.22
N PHE A 174 13.72 -15.23 -12.78
CA PHE A 174 12.82 -16.11 -13.53
C PHE A 174 13.49 -16.71 -14.77
N PHE A 175 14.21 -15.89 -15.55
CA PHE A 175 14.95 -16.40 -16.70
C PHE A 175 16.05 -17.38 -16.29
N SER A 176 16.73 -17.10 -15.18
CA SER A 176 17.74 -18.02 -14.67
C SER A 176 17.16 -19.32 -14.11
N LEU A 177 15.96 -19.29 -13.52
CA LEU A 177 15.24 -20.50 -13.15
C LEU A 177 14.87 -21.32 -14.39
N TYR A 178 14.42 -20.68 -15.47
CA TYR A 178 14.19 -21.36 -16.75
C TYR A 178 15.44 -22.13 -17.22
N LYS A 179 16.61 -21.48 -17.24
CA LYS A 179 17.88 -22.14 -17.62
C LYS A 179 18.24 -23.33 -16.74
N TYR A 180 17.96 -23.25 -15.44
CA TYR A 180 18.17 -24.38 -14.54
C TYR A 180 17.27 -25.57 -14.88
N PHE A 181 15.99 -25.33 -15.22
CA PHE A 181 15.07 -26.42 -15.57
C PHE A 181 15.40 -27.05 -16.93
N ASP A 182 16.04 -26.32 -17.84
CA ASP A 182 16.51 -26.85 -19.11
C ASP A 182 17.66 -27.86 -18.93
N ASN A 183 18.59 -27.59 -17.99
CA ASN A 183 19.71 -28.47 -17.67
C ASN A 183 19.89 -28.62 -16.15
N PRO A 184 19.06 -29.46 -15.48
CA PRO A 184 19.06 -29.54 -14.02
C PRO A 184 20.31 -30.26 -13.51
N SER A 185 21.12 -29.56 -12.72
CA SER A 185 22.26 -30.17 -12.03
C SER A 185 21.94 -30.32 -10.53
N LEU A 186 22.10 -31.52 -9.98
CA LEU A 186 21.77 -31.81 -8.57
C LEU A 186 22.65 -31.01 -7.58
N ASN A 187 23.84 -30.60 -8.00
CA ASN A 187 24.76 -29.80 -7.20
C ASN A 187 24.30 -28.33 -7.06
N GLU A 188 23.29 -27.89 -7.81
CA GLU A 188 22.79 -26.51 -7.82
C GLU A 188 21.46 -26.32 -7.09
N LEU A 189 20.98 -27.32 -6.33
CA LEU A 189 19.74 -27.18 -5.57
C LEU A 189 19.77 -25.98 -4.59
N ILE A 190 20.92 -25.75 -3.94
CA ILE A 190 21.12 -24.62 -3.03
C ILE A 190 20.98 -23.27 -3.78
N LEU A 191 21.48 -23.23 -5.01
CA LEU A 191 21.37 -22.06 -5.89
C LEU A 191 19.91 -21.78 -6.24
N VAL A 192 19.13 -22.80 -6.56
CA VAL A 192 17.70 -22.66 -6.85
C VAL A 192 16.93 -22.14 -5.64
N ILE A 193 17.17 -22.69 -4.44
CA ILE A 193 16.55 -22.20 -3.20
C ILE A 193 16.87 -20.71 -2.99
N PHE A 194 18.13 -20.31 -3.20
CA PHE A 194 18.54 -18.92 -3.11
C PHE A 194 17.76 -18.02 -4.09
N LYS A 195 17.57 -18.46 -5.34
CA LYS A 195 16.77 -17.72 -6.34
C LYS A 195 15.32 -17.53 -5.88
N PHE A 196 14.70 -18.57 -5.32
CA PHE A 196 13.34 -18.45 -4.78
C PHE A 196 13.25 -17.46 -3.61
N VAL A 197 14.25 -17.43 -2.72
CA VAL A 197 14.32 -16.42 -1.65
C VAL A 197 14.38 -15.00 -2.22
N TRP A 198 15.17 -14.77 -3.28
CA TRP A 198 15.23 -13.47 -3.96
C TRP A 198 13.93 -13.10 -4.67
N LEU A 199 13.29 -14.05 -5.36
CA LEU A 199 11.98 -13.84 -5.97
C LEU A 199 10.95 -13.45 -4.92
N PHE A 200 10.89 -14.17 -3.80
CA PHE A 200 9.99 -13.88 -2.70
C PHE A 200 10.26 -12.49 -2.12
N LEU A 201 11.54 -12.12 -1.93
CA LEU A 201 11.93 -10.80 -1.44
C LEU A 201 11.39 -9.68 -2.31
N HIS A 202 11.72 -9.69 -3.60
CA HIS A 202 11.32 -8.61 -4.51
C HIS A 202 9.81 -8.56 -4.72
N THR A 203 9.17 -9.72 -4.80
CA THR A 203 7.71 -9.82 -4.85
C THR A 203 7.08 -9.20 -3.59
N SER A 204 7.55 -9.59 -2.40
CA SER A 204 7.02 -9.08 -1.14
C SER A 204 7.18 -7.56 -1.00
N ARG A 205 8.25 -6.95 -1.52
CA ARG A 205 8.42 -5.49 -1.54
C ARG A 205 7.37 -4.78 -2.38
N ILE A 206 7.08 -5.31 -3.56
CA ILE A 206 6.02 -4.78 -4.45
C ILE A 206 4.68 -4.86 -3.72
N PHE A 207 4.33 -6.04 -3.20
CA PHE A 207 3.10 -6.24 -2.44
C PHE A 207 3.02 -5.32 -1.21
N PHE A 208 4.11 -5.15 -0.47
CA PHE A 208 4.14 -4.33 0.73
C PHE A 208 3.79 -2.87 0.42
N VAL A 209 4.38 -2.27 -0.61
CA VAL A 209 4.05 -0.91 -1.04
C VAL A 209 2.59 -0.80 -1.48
N LEU A 210 2.12 -1.72 -2.32
CA LEU A 210 0.78 -1.66 -2.89
C LEU A 210 -0.32 -1.92 -1.86
N LEU A 211 -0.14 -2.90 -0.97
CA LEU A 211 -1.10 -3.19 0.11
C LEU A 211 -1.25 -2.02 1.08
N THR A 212 -0.14 -1.31 1.34
CA THR A 212 -0.15 -0.15 2.24
C THR A 212 -0.92 1.01 1.64
N ASN A 213 -0.69 1.29 0.36
CA ASN A 213 -1.45 2.31 -0.37
C ASN A 213 -2.92 1.93 -0.52
N TYR A 214 -3.21 0.67 -0.84
CA TYR A 214 -4.56 0.14 -0.89
C TYR A 214 -5.31 0.30 0.45
N ALA A 215 -4.63 0.05 1.58
CA ALA A 215 -5.22 0.24 2.90
C ALA A 215 -5.64 1.71 3.15
N ILE A 216 -4.84 2.67 2.68
CA ILE A 216 -5.17 4.11 2.75
C ILE A 216 -6.37 4.42 1.86
N THR A 217 -6.34 4.01 0.59
CA THR A 217 -7.47 4.21 -0.34
C THR A 217 -8.76 3.61 0.22
N LYS A 218 -8.71 2.40 0.80
CA LYS A 218 -9.86 1.78 1.47
C LYS A 218 -10.40 2.65 2.61
N LYS A 219 -9.54 3.27 3.42
CA LYS A 219 -9.97 4.18 4.51
C LYS A 219 -10.59 5.47 3.97
N LYS A 220 -10.04 6.04 2.89
CA LYS A 220 -10.62 7.20 2.20
C LYS A 220 -12.02 6.88 1.65
N CYS A 221 -12.18 5.73 0.98
CA CYS A 221 -13.48 5.28 0.48
C CYS A 221 -14.48 5.04 1.61
N GLN A 222 -14.04 4.54 2.77
CA GLN A 222 -14.89 4.42 3.95
C GLN A 222 -15.36 5.80 4.46
N THR A 223 -14.48 6.81 4.48
CA THR A 223 -14.86 8.19 4.84
C THR A 223 -15.95 8.71 3.91
N LEU A 224 -15.77 8.52 2.60
CA LEU A 224 -16.75 8.92 1.59
C LEU A 224 -18.10 8.23 1.80
N TYR A 225 -18.09 6.92 2.06
CA TYR A 225 -19.30 6.14 2.33
C TYR A 225 -20.04 6.63 3.58
N ILE A 226 -19.32 6.89 4.68
CA ILE A 226 -19.90 7.39 5.93
C ILE A 226 -20.53 8.77 5.70
N LEU A 227 -19.81 9.65 4.99
CA LEU A 227 -20.28 11.01 4.72
C LEU A 227 -21.54 10.99 3.82
N ASN A 228 -21.57 10.13 2.80
CA ASN A 228 -22.76 9.88 1.97
C ASN A 228 -23.90 9.14 2.71
N GLY A 229 -23.64 8.51 3.85
CA GLY A 229 -24.67 7.92 4.70
C GLY A 229 -25.23 8.89 5.73
N THR A 230 -24.64 10.07 5.89
CA THR A 230 -25.01 11.00 6.96
C THR A 230 -26.20 11.85 6.52
N PRO A 231 -27.34 11.84 7.26
CA PRO A 231 -28.51 12.60 6.85
C PRO A 231 -28.27 14.11 6.90
N LEU A 232 -28.66 14.80 5.81
CA LEU A 232 -28.53 16.25 5.62
C LEU A 232 -29.20 17.09 6.71
N GLU A 233 -30.24 16.52 7.33
CA GLU A 233 -30.98 17.13 8.43
C GLU A 233 -30.09 17.43 9.66
N ILE A 234 -28.89 16.84 9.76
CA ILE A 234 -27.91 17.06 10.82
C ILE A 234 -27.13 18.37 10.65
N PHE A 235 -27.03 18.91 9.45
CA PHE A 235 -26.15 20.04 9.16
C PHE A 235 -26.96 21.28 8.76
N GLU A 236 -26.56 22.44 9.28
CA GLU A 236 -27.19 23.72 8.92
C GLU A 236 -26.99 24.09 7.45
N SER A 237 -26.03 23.44 6.77
CA SER A 237 -25.76 23.66 5.35
C SER A 237 -25.41 22.35 4.62
N GLU A 238 -26.30 21.93 3.72
CA GLU A 238 -26.02 20.95 2.66
C GLU A 238 -24.72 21.28 1.89
N ASN A 239 -24.41 22.58 1.80
CA ASN A 239 -23.22 23.10 1.18
C ASN A 239 -21.92 22.61 1.85
N ASP A 240 -21.92 22.41 3.17
CA ASP A 240 -20.69 22.03 3.89
C ASP A 240 -20.40 20.53 3.78
N ILE A 241 -21.44 19.69 3.78
CA ILE A 241 -21.33 18.26 3.43
C ILE A 241 -20.90 18.13 1.97
N SER A 242 -21.55 18.87 1.07
CA SER A 242 -21.24 18.83 -0.36
C SER A 242 -19.81 19.28 -0.64
N LYS A 243 -19.33 20.35 0.01
CA LYS A 243 -17.92 20.76 -0.06
C LYS A 243 -16.99 19.69 0.47
N PHE A 244 -17.34 19.01 1.57
CA PHE A 244 -16.49 17.98 2.13
C PHE A 244 -16.45 16.71 1.26
N LEU A 245 -17.59 16.28 0.73
CA LEU A 245 -17.69 15.22 -0.27
C LEU A 245 -16.88 15.57 -1.52
N LEU A 246 -17.07 16.77 -2.06
CA LEU A 246 -16.39 17.23 -3.25
C LEU A 246 -14.88 17.37 -3.02
N GLN A 247 -14.44 17.78 -1.82
CA GLN A 247 -13.02 17.74 -1.43
C GLN A 247 -12.44 16.32 -1.43
N ILE A 248 -13.21 15.31 -1.01
CA ILE A 248 -12.77 13.90 -1.01
C ILE A 248 -12.84 13.29 -2.41
N MET A 249 -13.82 13.69 -3.23
CA MET A 249 -14.04 13.17 -4.59
C MET A 249 -13.13 13.80 -5.65
N VAL A 250 -12.84 15.11 -5.54
CA VAL A 250 -11.93 15.81 -6.47
C VAL A 250 -10.47 15.42 -6.24
N ARG A 251 -10.14 14.90 -5.06
CA ARG A 251 -8.80 14.39 -4.76
C ARG A 251 -8.70 12.92 -5.20
N ASN A 252 -7.70 12.60 -6.03
CA ASN A 252 -7.49 11.24 -6.54
C ASN A 252 -7.56 10.20 -5.42
N HIS A 253 -8.34 9.14 -5.65
CA HIS A 253 -8.52 8.05 -4.69
C HIS A 253 -7.25 7.21 -4.54
N THR A 254 -6.40 7.21 -5.57
CA THR A 254 -5.09 6.56 -5.64
C THR A 254 -4.00 7.63 -5.61
N GLU A 255 -2.98 7.39 -4.80
CA GLU A 255 -1.78 8.22 -4.80
C GLU A 255 -0.91 7.83 -5.99
N THR A 256 -0.35 8.82 -6.68
CA THR A 256 0.50 8.59 -7.85
C THR A 256 1.96 8.78 -7.48
N ALA A 257 2.79 7.76 -7.64
CA ALA A 257 4.23 7.90 -7.51
C ALA A 257 4.78 8.58 -8.78
N CYS A 258 5.45 9.72 -8.59
CA CYS A 258 6.01 10.56 -9.67
C CYS A 258 4.98 11.01 -10.74
N GLY A 259 3.67 10.89 -10.50
CA GLY A 259 2.65 11.12 -11.53
C GLY A 259 2.66 10.11 -12.68
N ILE A 260 3.44 9.03 -12.56
CA ILE A 260 3.62 8.00 -13.60
C ILE A 260 2.94 6.69 -13.20
N VAL A 261 2.98 6.36 -11.90
CA VAL A 261 2.50 5.07 -11.39
C VAL A 261 1.40 5.30 -10.36
N ASP A 262 0.18 4.90 -10.71
CA ASP A 262 -0.90 4.80 -9.74
C ASP A 262 -0.59 3.64 -8.79
N LEU A 263 -0.50 3.94 -7.48
CA LEU A 263 -0.16 2.94 -6.46
C LEU A 263 -1.39 2.10 -6.08
N ASP A 264 -1.94 1.40 -7.06
CA ASP A 264 -3.10 0.53 -6.91
C ASP A 264 -2.78 -0.95 -7.22
N LEU A 265 -3.77 -1.82 -7.05
CA LEU A 265 -3.61 -3.24 -7.38
C LEU A 265 -3.61 -3.51 -8.89
N MET A 266 -4.07 -2.58 -9.73
CA MET A 266 -3.99 -2.73 -11.19
C MET A 266 -2.55 -2.57 -11.68
N PHE A 267 -1.76 -1.75 -11.02
CA PHE A 267 -0.33 -1.66 -11.29
C PHE A 267 0.40 -3.00 -11.09
N LEU A 268 -0.01 -3.81 -10.10
CA LEU A 268 0.53 -5.17 -9.92
C LEU A 268 0.27 -6.04 -11.15
N LEU A 269 -0.94 -5.98 -11.70
CA LEU A 269 -1.29 -6.72 -12.92
C LEU A 269 -0.42 -6.25 -14.11
N GLY A 270 -0.18 -4.94 -14.21
CA GLY A 270 0.76 -4.37 -15.18
C GLY A 270 2.18 -4.93 -15.05
N ILE A 271 2.71 -5.00 -13.83
CA ILE A 271 4.02 -5.60 -13.54
C ILE A 271 4.05 -7.07 -13.95
N ILE A 272 3.04 -7.86 -13.59
CA ILE A 272 2.97 -9.30 -13.90
C ILE A 272 2.94 -9.52 -15.42
N ASN A 273 2.12 -8.75 -16.14
CA ASN A 273 2.01 -8.85 -17.59
C ASN A 273 3.32 -8.46 -18.28
N ALA A 274 3.94 -7.35 -17.87
CA ALA A 274 5.24 -6.95 -18.38
C ALA A 274 6.30 -8.04 -18.11
N LEU A 275 6.35 -8.56 -16.90
CA LEU A 275 7.30 -9.60 -16.51
C LEU A 275 7.13 -10.87 -17.34
N ALA A 276 5.89 -11.32 -17.57
CA ALA A 276 5.59 -12.46 -18.43
C ALA A 276 6.05 -12.20 -19.87
N MET A 277 5.76 -11.03 -20.44
CA MET A 277 6.18 -10.66 -21.80
C MET A 277 7.71 -10.68 -21.95
N TYR A 278 8.44 -10.07 -21.01
CA TYR A 278 9.91 -10.06 -21.04
C TYR A 278 10.50 -11.46 -20.87
N ILE A 279 9.95 -12.29 -19.99
CA ILE A 279 10.42 -13.68 -19.82
C ILE A 279 10.19 -14.48 -21.10
N ILE A 280 9.00 -14.40 -21.71
CA ILE A 280 8.71 -15.08 -22.98
C ILE A 280 9.69 -14.63 -24.06
N PHE A 281 9.93 -13.31 -24.17
CA PHE A 281 10.89 -12.76 -25.11
C PHE A 281 12.31 -13.30 -24.88
N LEU A 282 12.79 -13.34 -23.64
CA LEU A 282 14.11 -13.86 -23.31
C LEU A 282 14.24 -15.35 -23.63
N ILE A 283 13.20 -16.14 -23.33
CA ILE A 283 13.16 -17.57 -23.68
C ILE A 283 13.20 -17.76 -25.19
N GLN A 284 12.38 -17.02 -25.95
CA GLN A 284 12.37 -17.08 -27.42
C GLN A 284 13.73 -16.67 -28.00
N SER A 285 14.37 -15.65 -27.44
CA SER A 285 15.71 -15.23 -27.86
C SER A 285 16.76 -16.30 -27.59
N ASP A 286 16.69 -17.02 -26.47
CA ASP A 286 17.64 -18.08 -26.12
C ASP A 286 17.48 -19.30 -27.06
N LEU A 287 16.23 -19.72 -27.30
CA LEU A 287 15.89 -20.80 -28.24
C LEU A 287 16.29 -20.46 -29.69
N GLY A 288 16.06 -19.21 -30.11
CA GLY A 288 16.48 -18.73 -31.43
C GLY A 288 18.00 -18.78 -31.61
N ASN A 289 18.76 -18.38 -30.59
CA ASN A 289 20.23 -18.46 -30.63
C ASN A 289 20.73 -19.90 -30.64
N ALA A 290 20.09 -20.82 -29.93
CA ALA A 290 20.45 -22.23 -29.94
C ALA A 290 20.32 -22.86 -31.33
N SER A 291 19.22 -22.58 -32.04
CA SER A 291 18.99 -23.11 -33.40
C SER A 291 19.94 -22.53 -34.45
N LEU A 292 20.32 -21.25 -34.32
CA LEU A 292 21.36 -20.63 -35.17
C LEU A 292 22.73 -21.29 -34.96
N ASN A 293 23.11 -21.58 -33.72
CA ASN A 293 24.39 -22.23 -33.44
C ASN A 293 24.45 -23.67 -34.00
N GLU A 294 23.35 -24.41 -33.92
CA GLU A 294 23.26 -25.77 -34.46
C GLU A 294 23.39 -25.79 -36.00
N THR A 295 22.72 -24.86 -36.69
CA THR A 295 22.83 -24.73 -38.15
C THR A 295 24.24 -24.33 -38.59
N LEU A 296 24.88 -23.39 -37.90
CA LEU A 296 26.23 -22.93 -38.22
C LEU A 296 27.27 -24.05 -38.02
N PHE A 297 27.14 -24.83 -36.95
CA PHE A 297 28.00 -25.98 -36.68
C PHE A 297 27.91 -27.04 -37.79
N ASN A 298 26.69 -27.39 -38.22
CA ASN A 298 26.47 -28.36 -39.29
C ASN A 298 27.05 -27.92 -40.63
N THR A 299 27.12 -26.60 -40.90
CA THR A 299 27.66 -26.06 -42.16
C THR A 299 29.19 -26.01 -42.18
N THR A 300 29.86 -25.93 -41.02
CA THR A 300 31.33 -25.97 -40.93
C THR A 300 31.92 -27.38 -40.94
N THR A 301 31.11 -28.41 -40.71
CA THR A 301 31.55 -29.82 -40.69
C THR A 301 31.33 -30.57 -42.02
N THR A 302 30.74 -29.90 -43.02
CA THR A 302 30.60 -30.39 -44.40
C THR A 302 31.60 -29.72 -45.32
#